data_AF-A0A1Q9DF76-F1
#
_entry.id   AF-A0A1Q9DF76-F1
#
_cell.length_a   1.000
_cell.length_b   1.000
_cell.length_c   1.000
_cell.angle_alpha   90.00
_cell.angle_beta   90.00
_cell.angle_gamma   90.00
#
_symmetry.space_group_name_H-M   'P 1'
#
loop_
_entity.id
_entity.type
_entity.pdbx_description
1 polymer ?
#
loop_
_entity_poly.entity_id
_entity_poly.type
_entity_poly.pdbx_seq_one_letter_code
_entity_poly.pdbx_strand_id
1 'polypeptide(L)'
;MEAELSAEKSAGAEAREALEAATKQHLAGATFKRISSHEDVADNLNDDPTTPYIYFEIPGDLSARGRQIERFLYAALPNGGGPRIPINFGRQVACQLLGCEDKVDWRQCQDSKEGEKKLALTLREIFKPFQVKGK
;
A
#
# COMPACT_ATOMS: atom_id res chain seq x y z
N MET A 1 17.98 -35.07 -17.47
CA MET A 1 17.36 -33.75 -17.72
C MET A 1 16.45 -33.51 -16.54
N GLU A 2 17.03 -32.99 -15.46
CA GLU A 2 16.31 -32.72 -14.21
C GLU A 2 15.44 -31.48 -14.44
N ALA A 3 14.13 -31.65 -14.27
CA ALA A 3 13.21 -30.52 -14.27
C ALA A 3 13.39 -29.80 -12.93
N GLU A 4 14.00 -28.61 -12.96
CA GLU A 4 13.90 -27.65 -11.87
C GLU A 4 12.42 -27.32 -11.67
N LEU A 5 11.80 -27.91 -10.65
CA LEU A 5 10.57 -27.37 -10.08
C LEU A 5 10.93 -26.02 -9.45
N SER A 6 10.82 -24.95 -10.22
CA SER A 6 10.67 -23.61 -9.66
C SER A 6 9.46 -23.65 -8.74
N ALA A 7 9.66 -23.54 -7.43
CA ALA A 7 8.56 -23.38 -6.49
C ALA A 7 7.77 -22.13 -6.89
N GLU A 8 6.52 -22.31 -7.34
CA GLU A 8 5.63 -21.19 -7.64
C GLU A 8 5.55 -20.29 -6.39
N LYS A 9 5.87 -19.01 -6.55
CA LYS A 9 5.80 -18.04 -5.46
C LYS A 9 4.33 -17.89 -5.04
N SER A 10 4.08 -17.76 -3.75
CA SER A 10 2.73 -17.49 -3.26
C SER A 10 2.29 -16.08 -3.67
N ALA A 11 0.99 -15.87 -3.83
CA ALA A 11 0.44 -14.55 -4.18
C ALA A 11 0.85 -13.45 -3.18
N GLY A 12 0.98 -13.78 -1.89
CA GLY A 12 1.50 -12.85 -0.89
C GLY A 12 2.98 -12.52 -1.09
N ALA A 13 3.79 -13.50 -1.48
CA ALA A 13 5.20 -13.27 -1.82
C ALA A 13 5.37 -12.39 -3.06
N GLU A 14 4.56 -12.61 -4.10
CA GLU A 14 4.54 -11.78 -5.32
C GLU A 14 4.11 -10.34 -5.00
N ALA A 15 3.04 -10.16 -4.22
CA ALA A 15 2.58 -8.83 -3.81
C ALA A 15 3.65 -8.08 -2.99
N ARG A 16 4.37 -8.78 -2.11
CA ARG A 16 5.48 -8.20 -1.35
C ARG A 16 6.62 -7.75 -2.26
N GLU A 17 7.06 -8.61 -3.17
CA GLU A 17 8.15 -8.30 -4.11
C GLU A 17 7.79 -7.12 -5.02
N ALA A 18 6.53 -7.07 -5.50
CA ALA A 18 6.04 -5.94 -6.29
C ALA A 18 6.04 -4.63 -5.49
N LEU A 19 5.58 -4.66 -4.23
CA LEU A 19 5.62 -3.48 -3.34
C LEU A 19 7.07 -3.03 -3.07
N GLU A 20 7.97 -3.95 -2.76
CA GLU A 20 9.40 -3.66 -2.54
C GLU A 20 10.05 -3.03 -3.78
N ALA A 21 9.76 -3.57 -4.98
CA ALA A 21 10.25 -3.01 -6.24
C ALA A 21 9.73 -1.59 -6.48
N ALA A 22 8.42 -1.37 -6.34
CA ALA A 22 7.79 -0.07 -6.57
C ALA A 22 8.26 0.98 -5.56
N THR A 23 8.35 0.61 -4.27
CA THR A 23 8.83 1.52 -3.22
C THR A 23 10.30 1.89 -3.42
N LYS A 24 11.16 0.93 -3.78
CA LYS A 24 12.58 1.18 -4.08
C LYS A 24 12.76 2.14 -5.26
N GLN A 25 11.93 2.04 -6.28
CA GLN A 25 11.95 2.93 -7.44
C GLN A 25 11.56 4.37 -7.08
N HIS A 26 10.53 4.55 -6.25
CA HIS A 26 9.96 5.86 -5.95
C HIS A 26 10.51 6.53 -4.67
N LEU A 27 11.21 5.78 -3.82
CA LEU A 27 11.82 6.26 -2.58
C LEU A 27 13.18 5.58 -2.36
N ALA A 28 14.11 5.86 -3.28
CA ALA A 28 15.45 5.28 -3.25
C ALA A 28 16.16 5.59 -1.92
N GLY A 29 16.73 4.55 -1.30
CA GLY A 29 17.41 4.65 -0.01
C GLY A 29 16.50 4.49 1.22
N ALA A 30 15.18 4.34 1.04
CA ALA A 30 14.30 3.95 2.14
C ALA A 30 14.45 2.46 2.43
N THR A 31 14.39 2.12 3.72
CA THR A 31 14.31 0.74 4.19
C THR A 31 13.02 0.59 4.97
N PHE A 32 12.10 -0.22 4.44
CA PHE A 32 10.84 -0.50 5.11
C PHE A 32 11.03 -1.60 6.15
N LYS A 33 10.56 -1.34 7.37
CA LYS A 33 10.51 -2.31 8.46
C LYS A 33 9.18 -3.04 8.43
N ARG A 34 9.21 -4.37 8.58
CA ARG A 34 7.99 -5.16 8.81
C ARG A 34 7.57 -5.03 10.28
N ILE A 35 6.29 -4.78 10.51
CA ILE A 35 5.69 -4.71 11.86
C ILE A 35 4.56 -5.74 12.01
N SER A 36 4.24 -6.12 13.24
CA SER A 36 3.27 -7.19 13.54
C SER A 36 1.84 -6.65 13.62
N SER A 37 1.64 -5.50 14.24
CA SER A 37 0.33 -4.87 14.41
C SER A 37 0.36 -3.39 14.02
N HIS A 38 -0.82 -2.77 13.96
CA HIS A 38 -0.93 -1.32 13.78
C HIS A 38 -0.48 -0.56 15.04
N GLU A 39 -0.64 -1.16 16.23
CA GLU A 39 -0.22 -0.53 17.49
C GLU A 39 1.30 -0.32 17.53
N ASP A 40 2.06 -1.22 16.91
CA ASP A 40 3.53 -1.11 16.80
C ASP A 40 3.99 0.15 16.03
N VAL A 41 3.11 0.86 15.31
CA VAL A 41 3.53 2.06 14.55
C VAL A 41 4.09 3.12 15.50
N ALA A 42 3.42 3.42 16.62
CA ALA A 42 3.84 4.46 17.55
C ALA A 42 5.23 4.19 18.15
N ASP A 43 5.46 2.94 18.59
CA ASP A 43 6.76 2.47 19.11
C ASP A 43 7.89 2.68 18.10
N ASN A 44 7.61 2.52 16.80
CA ASN A 44 8.58 2.69 15.73
C ASN A 44 8.77 4.16 15.28
N LEU A 45 7.94 5.07 15.77
CA LEU A 45 8.08 6.52 15.59
C LEU A 45 8.71 7.22 16.81
N ASN A 46 9.15 6.45 17.82
CA ASN A 46 9.64 6.96 19.11
C ASN A 46 8.63 7.87 19.82
N ASP A 47 7.33 7.56 19.69
CA ASP A 47 6.23 8.38 20.22
C ASP A 47 6.24 9.86 19.76
N ASP A 48 6.94 10.16 18.66
CA ASP A 48 6.97 11.50 18.07
C ASP A 48 5.89 11.62 16.98
N PRO A 49 4.77 12.33 17.24
CA PRO A 49 3.68 12.48 16.27
C PRO A 49 4.07 13.36 15.07
N THR A 50 5.23 14.02 15.10
CA THR A 50 5.71 14.88 14.02
C THR A 50 6.60 14.14 13.02
N THR A 51 7.02 12.91 13.35
CA THR A 51 7.84 12.09 12.46
C THR A 51 7.06 11.72 11.20
N PRO A 52 7.51 12.14 10.00
CA PRO A 52 6.86 11.73 8.75
C PRO A 52 7.10 10.24 8.50
N TYR A 53 6.04 9.52 8.13
CA TYR A 53 6.15 8.09 7.84
C TYR A 53 5.27 7.65 6.67
N ILE A 54 5.60 6.49 6.08
CA ILE A 54 4.74 5.75 5.16
C ILE A 54 4.43 4.39 5.77
N TYR A 55 3.17 4.01 5.69
CA TYR A 55 2.64 2.74 6.16
C TYR A 55 1.88 2.03 5.04
N PHE A 56 2.19 0.76 4.82
CA PHE A 56 1.45 -0.12 3.89
C PHE A 56 0.89 -1.32 4.65
N GLU A 57 -0.39 -1.63 4.39
CA GLU A 57 -0.98 -2.93 4.69
C GLU A 57 -1.31 -3.64 3.38
N ILE A 58 -0.80 -4.86 3.21
CA ILE A 58 -1.12 -5.69 2.06
C ILE A 58 -1.65 -7.06 2.51
N PRO A 59 -2.59 -7.65 1.75
CA PRO A 59 -3.02 -9.01 2.01
C PRO A 59 -1.85 -9.97 1.78
N GLY A 60 -1.55 -10.77 2.79
CA GLY A 60 -0.62 -11.89 2.69
C GLY A 60 -1.33 -13.16 2.22
N ASP A 61 -0.67 -14.29 2.46
CA ASP A 61 -1.20 -15.59 2.07
C ASP A 61 -2.44 -15.99 2.86
N LEU A 62 -3.31 -16.77 2.22
CA LEU A 62 -4.44 -17.40 2.89
C LEU A 62 -3.91 -18.60 3.68
N SER A 63 -4.17 -18.61 4.98
CA SER A 63 -3.84 -19.74 5.85
C SER A 63 -5.11 -20.37 6.42
N ALA A 64 -4.99 -21.52 7.09
CA ALA A 64 -6.10 -22.13 7.84
C ALA A 64 -6.71 -21.19 8.90
N ARG A 65 -5.97 -20.15 9.34
CA ARG A 65 -6.41 -19.13 10.29
C ARG A 65 -7.00 -17.88 9.63
N GLY A 66 -7.22 -17.92 8.31
CA GLY A 66 -7.67 -16.79 7.52
C GLY A 66 -6.54 -16.08 6.78
N ARG A 67 -6.89 -14.95 6.16
CA ARG A 67 -5.98 -14.11 5.37
C ARG A 67 -5.01 -13.40 6.31
N GLN A 68 -3.70 -13.63 6.12
CA GLN A 68 -2.70 -12.86 6.84
C GLN A 68 -2.65 -11.42 6.31
N ILE A 69 -2.24 -10.48 7.15
CA ILE A 69 -1.98 -9.09 6.76
C ILE A 69 -0.49 -8.83 6.99
N GLU A 70 0.19 -8.33 5.98
CA GLU A 70 1.57 -7.87 6.10
C GLU A 70 1.60 -6.36 6.19
N ARG A 71 2.47 -5.84 7.07
CA ARG A 71 2.56 -4.44 7.40
C ARG A 71 3.99 -3.95 7.24
N PHE A 72 4.15 -2.83 6.55
CA PHE A 72 5.45 -2.23 6.27
C PHE A 72 5.43 -0.76 6.67
N LEU A 73 6.47 -0.33 7.37
CA LEU A 73 6.63 1.02 7.89
C LEU A 73 7.98 1.59 7.48
N TYR A 74 7.97 2.80 6.95
CA TYR A 74 9.16 3.63 6.80
C TYR A 74 8.96 4.93 7.57
N ALA A 75 9.87 5.24 8.49
CA ALA A 75 9.89 6.50 9.23
C ALA A 75 11.08 7.35 8.74
N ALA A 76 10.82 8.59 8.34
CA ALA A 76 11.87 9.52 7.97
C ALA A 76 12.57 10.03 9.25
N LEU A 77 13.89 9.91 9.34
CA LEU A 77 14.59 10.31 10.56
C LEU A 77 14.59 11.84 10.72
N PRO A 78 14.34 12.36 11.94
CA PRO A 78 14.27 13.81 12.22
C PRO A 78 15.53 14.59 11.79
N ASN A 79 16.69 13.93 11.80
CA ASN A 79 17.99 14.54 11.53
C ASN A 79 18.44 14.45 10.05
N GLY A 80 17.53 14.17 9.11
CA GLY A 80 17.86 14.02 7.69
C GLY A 80 18.49 12.68 7.33
N GLY A 81 18.39 11.69 8.21
CA GLY A 81 18.78 10.32 7.90
C GLY A 81 17.71 9.65 7.03
N GLY A 82 18.03 9.42 5.76
CA GLY A 82 17.14 8.75 4.80
C GLY A 82 16.38 9.70 3.87
N PRO A 83 15.71 9.15 2.85
CA PRO A 83 15.06 9.96 1.82
C PRO A 83 13.81 10.68 2.33
N ARG A 84 13.64 11.92 1.87
CA ARG A 84 12.39 12.65 2.08
C ARG A 84 11.25 11.98 1.33
N ILE A 85 10.14 11.72 2.02
CA ILE A 85 8.92 11.14 1.43
C ILE A 85 8.29 12.14 0.44
N PRO A 86 8.17 11.80 -0.86
CA PRO A 86 7.42 12.59 -1.81
C PRO A 86 5.94 12.65 -1.46
N ILE A 87 5.30 13.81 -1.66
CA ILE A 87 3.86 14.00 -1.36
C ILE A 87 2.94 13.03 -2.12
N ASN A 88 3.34 12.64 -3.34
CA ASN A 88 2.57 11.72 -4.19
C ASN A 88 3.06 10.28 -4.10
N PHE A 89 3.95 9.94 -3.16
CA PHE A 89 4.62 8.64 -3.11
C PHE A 89 3.65 7.46 -3.11
N GLY A 90 2.64 7.48 -2.24
CA GLY A 90 1.64 6.40 -2.18
C GLY A 90 0.90 6.22 -3.51
N ARG A 91 0.62 7.31 -4.22
CA ARG A 91 -0.02 7.28 -5.54
C ARG A 91 0.92 6.74 -6.62
N GLN A 92 2.20 7.14 -6.61
CA GLN A 92 3.21 6.60 -7.53
C GLN A 92 3.32 5.08 -7.42
N VAL A 93 3.45 4.58 -6.18
CA VAL A 93 3.50 3.14 -5.90
C VAL A 93 2.21 2.46 -6.35
N ALA A 94 1.03 2.96 -5.97
CA ALA A 94 -0.24 2.35 -6.35
C ALA A 94 -0.46 2.32 -7.87
N CYS A 95 -0.15 3.40 -8.57
CA CYS A 95 -0.28 3.49 -10.02
C CYS A 95 0.64 2.51 -10.75
N GLN A 96 1.89 2.36 -10.30
CA GLN A 96 2.81 1.35 -10.84
C GLN A 96 2.28 -0.06 -10.63
N LEU A 97 1.79 -0.38 -9.42
CA LEU A 97 1.26 -1.71 -9.11
C LEU A 97 -0.01 -2.05 -9.90
N LEU A 98 -0.79 -1.05 -10.29
CA LEU A 98 -2.04 -1.19 -11.04
C LEU A 98 -1.87 -1.00 -12.57
N GLY A 99 -0.67 -0.69 -13.06
CA GLY A 99 -0.42 -0.37 -14.47
C GLY A 99 -1.20 0.84 -14.97
N CYS A 100 -1.26 1.91 -14.15
CA CYS A 100 -1.96 3.16 -14.47
C CYS A 100 -1.10 4.39 -14.14
N GLU A 101 0.10 4.44 -14.71
CA GLU A 101 1.09 5.50 -14.50
C GLU A 101 0.59 6.89 -14.95
N ASP A 102 -0.35 6.94 -15.89
CA ASP A 102 -1.06 8.16 -16.32
C ASP A 102 -1.84 8.82 -15.16
N LYS A 103 -2.24 8.03 -14.15
CA LYS A 103 -3.02 8.50 -13.00
C LYS A 103 -2.18 8.96 -11.81
N VAL A 104 -0.85 9.02 -11.97
CA VAL A 104 0.07 9.54 -10.96
C VAL A 104 -0.17 11.02 -10.69
N ASP A 105 -0.48 11.80 -11.74
CA ASP A 105 -0.92 13.19 -11.56
C ASP A 105 -2.43 13.20 -11.27
N TRP A 106 -2.79 13.54 -10.03
CA TRP A 106 -4.17 13.60 -9.59
C TRP A 106 -5.00 14.60 -10.41
N ARG A 107 -4.36 15.61 -11.01
CA ARG A 107 -5.04 16.58 -11.89
C ARG A 107 -5.56 15.95 -13.17
N GLN A 108 -4.97 14.83 -13.61
CA GLN A 108 -5.41 14.07 -14.78
C GLN A 108 -6.53 13.09 -14.45
N CYS A 109 -6.84 12.89 -13.17
CA CYS A 109 -7.93 12.03 -12.72
C CYS A 109 -9.29 12.77 -12.62
N GLN A 110 -9.39 14.00 -13.12
CA GLN A 110 -10.61 14.79 -13.07
C GLN A 110 -11.66 14.20 -14.02
N ASP A 111 -12.88 13.99 -13.52
CA ASP A 111 -14.04 13.62 -14.31
C ASP A 111 -15.06 14.77 -14.26
N SER A 112 -16.01 14.74 -15.18
CA SER A 112 -17.19 15.58 -15.13
C SER A 112 -18.00 15.31 -13.86
N LYS A 113 -18.70 16.33 -13.35
CA LYS A 113 -19.59 16.20 -12.19
C LYS A 113 -20.61 15.07 -12.34
N GLU A 114 -21.16 14.88 -13.54
CA GLU A 114 -22.11 13.80 -13.81
C GLU A 114 -21.44 12.42 -13.87
N GLY A 115 -20.20 12.34 -14.37
CA GLY A 115 -19.37 11.13 -14.33
C GLY A 115 -19.05 10.70 -12.90
N GLU A 116 -18.57 11.62 -12.07
CA GLU A 116 -18.31 11.39 -10.64
C GLU A 116 -19.58 10.93 -9.90
N LYS A 117 -20.72 11.58 -10.18
CA LYS A 117 -22.02 11.20 -9.60
C LYS A 117 -22.41 9.77 -9.97
N LYS A 118 -22.22 9.37 -11.23
CA LYS A 118 -22.49 8.01 -11.69
C LYS A 118 -21.57 7.01 -10.98
N LEU A 119 -20.27 7.27 -10.92
CA LEU A 119 -19.30 6.42 -10.22
C LEU A 119 -19.65 6.25 -8.74
N ALA A 120 -20.00 7.34 -8.06
CA ALA A 120 -20.40 7.31 -6.65
C ALA A 120 -21.68 6.49 -6.42
N LEU A 121 -22.69 6.62 -7.29
CA LEU A 121 -23.91 5.83 -7.22
C LEU A 121 -23.61 4.33 -7.44
N THR A 122 -22.80 4.00 -8.45
CA THR A 122 -22.39 2.61 -8.72
C THR A 122 -21.65 2.02 -7.52
N LEU A 123 -20.67 2.75 -6.96
CA LEU A 123 -19.95 2.31 -5.77
C LEU A 123 -20.89 2.05 -4.59
N ARG A 124 -21.86 2.95 -4.37
CA ARG A 124 -22.85 2.78 -3.30
C ARG A 124 -23.66 1.49 -3.47
N GLU A 125 -24.13 1.20 -4.68
CA GLU A 125 -24.89 -0.03 -4.97
C GLU A 125 -24.03 -1.29 -4.77
N ILE A 126 -22.79 -1.29 -5.25
CA ILE A 126 -21.84 -2.40 -5.04
C ILE A 126 -21.58 -2.63 -3.55
N PHE A 127 -21.48 -1.55 -2.76
CA PHE A 127 -21.12 -1.64 -1.36
C PHE A 127 -22.31 -1.93 -0.42
N LYS A 128 -23.56 -1.86 -0.90
CA LYS A 128 -24.77 -2.12 -0.10
C LYS A 128 -24.71 -3.42 0.74
N PRO A 129 -24.24 -4.57 0.22
CA PRO A 129 -24.18 -5.80 1.00
C PRO A 129 -23.22 -5.75 2.20
N PHE A 130 -22.25 -4.84 2.20
CA PHE A 130 -21.20 -4.71 3.21
C PHE A 130 -21.44 -3.55 4.19
N GLN A 131 -22.48 -2.73 3.97
CA GLN A 131 -22.83 -1.68 4.91
C GLN A 131 -23.30 -2.32 6.22
N VAL A 132 -22.61 -1.96 7.32
CA VAL A 132 -23.00 -2.37 8.66
C VAL A 132 -24.41 -1.83 8.90
N LYS A 133 -25.38 -2.73 9.06
CA LYS A 133 -26.72 -2.33 9.49
C LYS A 133 -26.57 -1.76 10.89
N GLY A 134 -26.94 -0.50 11.08
CA GLY A 134 -26.95 0.13 12.40
C GLY A 134 -27.64 -0.79 13.41
N LYS A 135 -27.01 -0.98 14.56
CA LYS A 135 -27.65 -1.61 15.71
C LYS A 135 -28.75 -0.70 16.25
#